data_AF-A0A0Q8FZ31-F1
#
_entry.id   AF-A0A0Q8FZ31-F1
#
_cell.length_a   1.000
_cell.length_b   1.000
_cell.length_c   1.000
_cell.angle_alpha   90.00
_cell.angle_beta   90.00
_cell.angle_gamma   90.00
#
_symmetry.space_group_name_H-M   'P 1'
#
loop_
_entity.id
_entity.type
_entity.pdbx_description
1 polymer ?
#
loop_
_entity_poly.entity_id
_entity_poly.type
_entity_poly.pdbx_seq_one_letter_code
_entity_poly.pdbx_strand_id
1 'polypeptide(L)' 'MAKLQSLETFSLHETENGYRLLVSAVGGDALYVEITPAQMDDIIESLEAAMGGEAEEGVEEDEAF' A
#
# COMPACT_ATOMS: atom_id res chain seq x y z
N MET A 1 16.25 -7.59 15.38
CA MET A 1 15.64 -7.09 14.13
C MET A 1 14.19 -7.55 14.14
N ALA A 2 13.23 -6.64 13.90
CA ALA A 2 11.83 -7.02 13.83
C ALA A 2 11.64 -7.95 12.63
N LYS A 3 11.03 -9.12 12.84
CA LYS A 3 10.72 -10.06 11.77
C LYS A 3 9.50 -9.54 11.04
N LEU A 4 9.63 -9.26 9.74
CA LEU A 4 8.52 -8.82 8.90
C LEU A 4 7.48 -9.95 8.88
N GLN A 5 6.25 -9.65 9.30
CA GLN A 5 5.14 -10.59 9.28
C GLN A 5 4.26 -10.27 8.06
N SER A 6 3.65 -11.31 7.48
CA SER A 6 2.67 -11.14 6.41
C SER A 6 1.46 -10.36 6.91
N LEU A 7 0.98 -9.44 6.08
CA LEU A 7 -0.27 -8.73 6.30
C LEU A 7 -1.45 -9.70 6.22
N GLU A 8 -2.37 -9.58 7.16
CA GLU A 8 -3.61 -10.35 7.22
C GLU A 8 -4.79 -9.49 6.77
N THR A 9 -4.90 -8.28 7.33
CA THR A 9 -5.96 -7.33 6.95
C THR A 9 -5.35 -5.99 6.58
N PHE A 10 -5.75 -5.49 5.40
CA PHE A 10 -5.48 -4.14 4.95
C PHE A 10 -6.82 -3.53 4.52
N SER A 11 -7.32 -2.54 5.25
CA SER A 11 -8.56 -1.84 4.89
C SER A 11 -8.40 -0.33 4.98
N LEU A 12 -9.09 0.35 4.08
CA LEU A 12 -9.07 1.80 3.95
C LEU A 12 -10.48 2.35 4.17
N HIS A 13 -10.58 3.38 5.00
CA HIS A 13 -11.82 4.09 5.26
C HIS A 13 -11.63 5.60 5.07
N GLU A 14 -12.52 6.25 4.33
CA GLU A 14 -12.54 7.71 4.23
C GLU A 14 -13.14 8.32 5.50
N THR A 15 -12.59 9.47 5.91
CA THR A 15 -12.96 10.19 7.14
C THR A 15 -13.00 11.69 6.84
N GLU A 16 -13.53 12.50 7.77
CA GLU A 16 -13.62 13.95 7.61
C GLU A 16 -12.26 14.65 7.43
N ASN A 17 -11.17 14.01 7.87
CA ASN A 17 -9.80 14.56 7.82
C ASN A 17 -8.90 13.88 6.78
N GLY A 18 -9.42 12.98 5.95
CA GLY A 18 -8.64 12.17 5.01
C GLY A 18 -9.00 10.70 5.11
N TYR A 19 -8.04 9.84 5.46
CA TYR A 19 -8.23 8.40 5.48
C TYR A 19 -7.77 7.75 6.77
N ARG A 20 -8.42 6.62 7.10
CA ARG A 20 -8.02 5.72 8.18
C ARG A 20 -7.63 4.38 7.58
N LEU A 21 -6.37 4.01 7.79
CA LEU A 21 -5.78 2.75 7.39
C LEU A 21 -5.82 1.77 8.56
N LEU A 22 -6.40 0.59 8.32
CA LEU A 22 -6.33 -0.55 9.22
C LEU A 22 -5.29 -1.54 8.68
N VAL A 23 -4.33 -1.87 9.52
CA VAL A 23 -3.25 -2.80 9.19
C VAL A 23 -3.16 -3.83 10.30
N SER A 24 -3.43 -5.11 9.98
CA SER A 24 -3.14 -6.22 10.89
C SER A 24 -2.17 -7.20 10.24
N ALA A 25 -1.20 -7.67 11.02
CA ALA A 25 -0.34 -8.78 10.63
C ALA A 25 -0.95 -10.10 11.13
N VAL A 26 -0.62 -11.22 10.47
CA VAL A 26 -1.10 -12.55 10.88
C VAL A 26 -0.68 -12.83 12.31
N GLY A 27 -1.68 -12.95 13.21
CA GLY A 27 -1.47 -13.19 14.64
C GLY A 27 -0.94 -11.98 15.42
N GLY A 28 -1.01 -10.77 14.87
CA GLY A 28 -0.62 -9.52 15.50
C GLY A 28 -1.81 -8.62 15.82
N ASP A 29 -1.57 -7.59 16.64
CA ASP A 29 -2.59 -6.57 16.95
C ASP A 29 -2.87 -5.69 15.73
N ALA A 30 -4.13 -5.28 15.60
CA ALA A 30 -4.56 -4.37 14.55
C ALA A 30 -4.12 -2.93 14.87
N LEU A 31 -3.44 -2.30 13.90
CA LEU A 31 -3.02 -0.90 13.96
C LEU A 31 -3.96 -0.04 13.14
N TYR A 32 -4.41 1.06 13.73
CA TYR A 32 -5.19 2.08 13.06
C TYR A 32 -4.32 3.32 12.89
N VAL A 33 -4.16 3.79 11.65
CA VAL A 33 -3.38 4.97 11.33
C VAL A 33 -4.27 5.95 10.58
N GLU A 34 -4.38 7.18 11.06
CA GLU A 34 -5.02 8.26 10.32
C GLU A 34 -3.96 8.95 9.45
N ILE A 35 -4.29 9.10 8.18
CA ILE A 35 -3.40 9.69 7.17
C ILE A 35 -4.19 10.71 6.36
N THR A 36 -3.51 11.79 5.99
CA THR A 36 -4.07 12.78 5.07
C THR A 36 -4.05 12.25 3.63
N PRO A 37 -4.79 12.86 2.70
CA PRO A 37 -4.73 12.47 1.28
C PRO A 37 -3.32 12.56 0.69
N ALA A 38 -2.56 13.60 1.00
CA ALA A 38 -1.18 13.72 0.53
C ALA A 38 -0.27 12.60 1.05
N GLN A 39 -0.47 12.16 2.30
CA GLN A 39 0.30 11.05 2.86
C GLN A 39 -0.11 9.70 2.27
N MET A 40 -1.33 9.57 1.74
CA MET A 40 -1.75 8.38 1.00
C MET A 40 -0.92 8.22 -0.27
N ASP A 41 -0.73 9.31 -1.02
CA ASP A 41 0.04 9.29 -2.27
C ASP A 41 1.48 8.81 -2.01
N ASP A 42 2.14 9.35 -0.97
CA ASP A 42 3.48 8.92 -0.56
C ASP A 42 3.54 7.42 -0.17
N ILE A 43 2.49 6.90 0.46
CA ILE A 43 2.39 5.49 0.84
C ILE A 43 2.22 4.61 -0.40
N ILE A 44 1.40 5.02 -1.36
CA ILE A 44 1.20 4.29 -2.62
C ILE A 44 2.52 4.21 -3.37
N GLU A 45 3.22 5.33 -3.55
CA GLU A 45 4.53 5.36 -4.22
C GLU A 45 5.54 4.42 -3.53
N SER A 46 5.57 4.43 -2.20
CA SER A 46 6.44 3.55 -1.41
C SER A 46 6.08 2.07 -1.56
N LEU A 47 4.79 1.75 -1.65
CA LEU A 47 4.32 0.38 -1.85
C LEU A 47 4.64 -0.12 -3.27
N GLU A 48 4.41 0.70 -4.28
CA GLU A 48 4.76 0.39 -5.68
C GLU A 48 6.26 0.12 -5.83
N ALA A 49 7.10 0.99 -5.27
CA ALA A 49 8.54 0.79 -5.25
C ALA A 49 8.95 -0.53 -4.54
N ALA A 50 8.31 -0.85 -3.41
CA ALA A 50 8.59 -2.05 -2.63
C ALA A 50 8.13 -3.36 -3.32
N MET A 51 7.07 -3.32 -4.12
CA MET A 51 6.60 -4.47 -4.90
C MET A 51 7.45 -4.75 -6.15
N GLY A 52 8.47 -3.93 -6.43
CA GLY A 52 9.29 -4.05 -7.62
C GLY A 52 8.69 -3.33 -8.82
N GLY A 53 8.01 -2.20 -8.60
CA GLY A 53 7.61 -1.28 -9.66
C GLY A 53 8.84 -0.69 -10.36
N GLU A 54 9.38 -1.43 -11.31
CA GLU A 54 10.04 -0.81 -12.46
C GLU A 54 8.96 0.06 -13.11
N ALA A 55 9.14 1.39 -13.07
CA ALA A 55 8.45 2.28 -13.97
C ALA A 55 8.94 1.95 -15.38
N GLU A 56 8.42 0.86 -15.95
CA GLU A 56 8.61 0.52 -17.36
C GLU A 56 7.88 1.60 -18.16
N GLU A 57 8.62 2.65 -18.53
CA GLU A 57 8.35 3.47 -19.70
C GLU A 57 8.27 2.53 -20.91
N GLY A 58 7.08 1.99 -21.22
CA GLY A 58 6.98 1.05 -22.32
C GLY A 58 5.66 0.33 -22.40
N VAL A 59 4.62 1.04 -22.85
CA VAL A 59 3.60 0.36 -23.65
C VAL A 59 4.28 -0.06 -24.95
N GLU A 60 4.92 -1.23 -24.96
CA GLU A 60 5.10 -1.99 -26.19
C GLU A 60 3.84 -2.85 -26.34
N GLU A 61 2.84 -2.27 -27.03
CA GLU A 61 1.91 -3.07 -27.82
C GLU A 61 2.74 -3.87 -28.83
N ASP A 62 3.18 -5.09 -28.46
CA ASP A 62 3.66 -6.06 -29.44
C ASP A 62 2.73 -7.27 -29.45
N GLU A 63 2.06 -7.39 -30.59
CA GLU A 63 1.04 -8.37 -30.96
C GLU A 63 1.57 -9.82 -30.93
N ALA A 64 0.71 -10.79 -30.56
CA ALA A 64 0.90 -12.18 -30.99
C ALA A 64 -0.42 -12.97 -31.11
N PHE A 65 -0.93 -12.98 -32.35
CA PHE A 65 -1.74 -14.00 -33.04
C PHE A 65 -3.08 -14.50 -32.46
#